data_AF-A0A7J2NI65-F1
#
_entry.id   AF-A0A7J2NI65-F1
#
_cell.length_a   1.000
_cell.length_b   1.000
_cell.length_c   1.000
_cell.angle_alpha   90.00
_cell.angle_beta   90.00
_cell.angle_gamma   90.00
#
_symmetry.space_group_name_H-M   'P 1'
#
loop_
_entity.id
_entity.type
_entity.pdbx_description
1 polymer ?
#
loop_
_entity_poly.entity_id
_entity_poly.type
_entity_poly.pdbx_seq_one_letter_code
_entity_poly.pdbx_strand_id
1 'polypeptide(L)' 'MGNLEIPMPDLGEEDEFLESAAKEMQQRIREQVVEEKQESVVVRIIRKEGMYIFSIEYDDDIEAQIYEAIEYPKE' A
#
# COMPACT_ATOMS: atom_id res chain seq x y z
N MET A 1 1.86 -15.46 1.14
CA MET A 1 2.07 -14.01 1.07
C MET A 1 1.10 -13.49 0.03
N GLY A 2 0.25 -12.57 0.44
CA GLY A 2 -0.73 -11.90 -0.40
C GLY A 2 -0.11 -10.71 -1.13
N ASN A 3 -0.71 -10.35 -2.26
CA ASN A 3 -0.34 -9.16 -3.02
C ASN A 3 -1.62 -8.47 -3.51
N LEU A 4 -1.69 -7.15 -3.33
CA LEU A 4 -2.76 -6.32 -3.84
C LEU A 4 -2.18 -5.19 -4.70
N GLU A 5 -2.75 -5.04 -5.89
CA GLU A 5 -2.37 -4.00 -6.86
C GLU A 5 -3.47 -2.94 -6.92
N ILE A 6 -3.13 -1.69 -6.59
CA ILE A 6 -4.07 -0.56 -6.62
C ILE A 6 -3.59 0.48 -7.61
N PRO A 7 -4.39 0.85 -8.62
CA PRO A 7 -4.02 1.89 -9.56
C PRO A 7 -3.79 3.21 -8.82
N MET A 8 -2.66 3.87 -9.09
CA MET A 8 -2.40 5.18 -8.52
C MET A 8 -3.27 6.24 -9.20
N PRO A 9 -3.76 7.25 -8.46
CA PRO A 9 -4.26 8.46 -9.08
C PRO A 9 -3.13 9.17 -9.84
N ASP A 10 -3.48 9.99 -10.82
CA ASP A 10 -2.52 10.79 -11.59
C ASP A 10 -1.92 11.86 -10.67
N LEU A 11 -0.77 11.55 -10.05
CA LEU A 11 -0.07 12.41 -9.10
C LEU A 11 1.08 13.20 -9.74
N GLY A 12 1.21 13.16 -11.07
CA GLY A 12 2.40 13.62 -11.79
C GLY A 12 3.54 12.60 -11.77
N GLU A 13 4.41 12.64 -12.78
CA GLU A 13 5.51 11.67 -12.98
C GLU A 13 6.78 11.98 -12.15
N GLU A 14 6.68 12.81 -11.10
CA GLU A 14 7.84 13.16 -10.28
C GLU A 14 8.14 12.05 -9.27
N ASP A 15 9.29 11.39 -9.42
CA ASP A 15 9.71 10.23 -8.60
C ASP A 15 9.65 10.48 -7.08
N GLU A 16 9.93 11.73 -6.63
CA GLU A 16 9.89 12.10 -5.20
C GLU A 16 8.46 12.05 -4.61
N PHE A 17 7.45 12.38 -5.42
CA PHE A 17 6.04 12.29 -5.03
C PHE A 17 5.59 10.83 -4.97
N LEU A 18 6.07 10.00 -5.90
CA LEU A 18 5.77 8.57 -5.91
C LEU A 18 6.31 7.90 -4.65
N GLU A 19 7.61 8.06 -4.34
CA GLU A 19 8.19 7.47 -3.13
C GLU A 19 7.50 7.93 -1.84
N SER A 20 7.13 9.21 -1.76
CA SER A 20 6.43 9.77 -0.60
C SER A 20 5.04 9.17 -0.46
N ALA A 21 4.28 9.08 -1.56
CA ALA A 21 2.95 8.49 -1.56
C ALA A 21 2.97 7.00 -1.14
N ALA A 22 3.97 6.24 -1.60
CA ALA A 22 4.14 4.85 -1.19
C ALA A 22 4.41 4.72 0.32
N LYS A 23 5.27 5.58 0.88
CA LYS A 23 5.58 5.60 2.32
C LYS A 23 4.36 5.99 3.15
N GLU A 24 3.63 7.02 2.74
CA GLU A 24 2.40 7.46 3.41
C GLU A 24 1.36 6.33 3.41
N MET A 25 1.14 5.69 2.26
CA MET A 25 0.22 4.56 2.16
C MET A 25 0.65 3.38 3.06
N GLN A 26 1.94 3.03 3.05
CA GLN A 26 2.47 1.98 3.90
C GLN A 26 2.24 2.29 5.37
N GLN A 27 2.52 3.52 5.81
CA GLN A 27 2.35 3.93 7.20
C GLN A 27 0.88 3.81 7.62
N ARG A 28 -0.04 4.33 6.81
CA ARG A 28 -1.48 4.29 7.10
C ARG A 28 -2.04 2.87 7.19
N ILE A 29 -1.56 1.95 6.36
CA ILE A 29 -1.95 0.54 6.45
C ILE A 29 -1.37 -0.08 7.72
N ARG A 30 -0.09 0.19 8.01
CA ARG A 30 0.59 -0.32 9.22
C ARG A 30 -0.14 0.11 10.49
N GLU A 31 -0.57 1.36 10.61
CA GLU A 31 -1.29 1.85 11.77
C GLU A 31 -2.64 1.14 12.02
N GLN A 32 -3.20 0.47 11.01
CA GLN A 32 -4.48 -0.21 11.08
C GLN A 32 -4.38 -1.73 11.21
N VAL A 33 -3.20 -2.32 11.02
CA VAL A 33 -2.96 -3.74 11.26
C VAL A 33 -2.37 -3.98 12.66
N VAL A 34 -2.55 -5.20 13.18
CA VAL A 34 -1.97 -5.62 14.46
C VAL A 34 -0.45 -5.38 14.51
N GLU A 35 0.04 -4.86 15.63
CA GLU A 35 1.44 -4.38 15.81
C GLU A 35 2.48 -5.43 15.40
N GLU A 36 2.27 -6.70 15.76
CA GLU A 36 3.15 -7.84 15.44
C GLU A 36 3.29 -8.12 13.94
N LYS A 37 2.40 -7.58 13.10
CA LYS A 37 2.37 -7.83 11.65
C LYS A 37 2.61 -6.58 10.81
N GLN A 38 2.79 -5.41 11.43
CA GLN A 38 3.05 -4.17 10.72
C GLN A 38 4.28 -4.25 9.83
N GLU A 39 5.35 -4.93 10.28
CA GLU A 39 6.57 -5.07 9.50
C GLU A 39 6.40 -5.96 8.26
N SER A 40 5.43 -6.88 8.26
CA SER A 40 5.10 -7.73 7.10
C SER A 40 4.39 -6.96 5.99
N VAL A 41 3.91 -5.74 6.24
CA VAL A 41 3.27 -4.88 5.23
C VAL A 41 4.32 -4.05 4.50
N VAL A 42 4.42 -4.26 3.19
CA VAL A 42 5.32 -3.50 2.31
C VAL A 42 4.53 -2.90 1.16
N VAL A 43 4.62 -1.58 0.96
CA VAL A 43 4.03 -0.90 -0.20
C VAL A 43 5.14 -0.45 -1.12
N ARG A 44 4.98 -0.74 -2.41
CA ARG A 44 5.90 -0.35 -3.47
C ARG A 44 5.13 0.26 -4.62
N ILE A 45 5.80 1.07 -5.42
CA ILE A 45 5.24 1.54 -6.68
C ILE A 45 5.88 0.75 -7.82
N ILE A 46 5.03 0.23 -8.69
CA ILE A 46 5.43 -0.47 -9.90
C ILE A 46 4.82 0.23 -11.11
N ARG A 47 5.53 0.17 -12.24
CA ARG A 47 5.00 0.60 -13.53
C ARG A 47 4.44 -0.60 -14.26
N LYS A 48 3.14 -0.59 -14.56
CA LYS A 48 2.43 -1.67 -15.26
C LYS A 48 1.60 -1.05 -16.39
N GLU A 49 1.77 -1.54 -17.61
CA GLU A 49 1.02 -1.06 -18.80
C GLU A 49 1.04 0.47 -19.01
N GLY A 50 2.14 1.12 -18.59
CA GLY A 50 2.33 2.56 -18.75
C GLY A 50 1.79 3.42 -17.59
N MET A 51 1.09 2.83 -16.61
CA MET A 51 0.61 3.51 -15.41
C MET A 51 1.38 3.08 -14.16
N TYR A 52 1.39 3.96 -13.15
CA TYR A 52 1.92 3.65 -11.82
C TYR A 52 0.84 2.98 -10.97
N ILE A 53 1.24 1.96 -10.20
CA ILE A 53 0.37 1.14 -9.36
C ILE A 53 1.05 0.94 -8.01
N PHE A 54 0.29 1.04 -6.92
CA PHE A 54 0.71 0.57 -5.60
C PHE A 54 0.62 -0.96 -5.54
N SER A 55 1.75 -1.62 -5.33
CA SER A 55 1.83 -3.03 -4.99
C SER A 55 2.01 -3.17 -3.49
N ILE A 56 1.05 -3.80 -2.84
CA ILE A 56 1.01 -4.02 -1.39
C ILE A 56 1.25 -5.50 -1.14
N GLU A 57 2.37 -5.84 -0.51
CA GLU A 57 2.75 -7.19 -0.12
C GLU A 57 2.50 -7.36 1.38
N TYR A 58 1.92 -8.50 1.78
CA TYR A 58 1.55 -8.77 3.17
C TYR A 58 1.47 -10.28 3.47
N ASP A 59 1.45 -10.63 4.76
CA ASP A 59 1.17 -11.99 5.22
C ASP A 59 -0.32 -12.33 5.06
N ASP A 60 -0.64 -13.56 4.64
CA ASP A 60 -2.03 -13.96 4.34
C ASP A 60 -2.96 -13.87 5.58
N ASP A 61 -2.40 -13.98 6.79
CA ASP A 61 -3.16 -13.88 8.04
C ASP A 61 -3.70 -12.48 8.35
N ILE A 62 -3.20 -11.43 7.70
CA ILE A 62 -3.68 -10.05 7.85
C ILE A 62 -4.46 -9.54 6.64
N GLU A 63 -4.72 -10.37 5.62
CA GLU A 63 -5.38 -9.98 4.37
C GLU A 63 -6.66 -9.16 4.60
N ALA A 64 -7.56 -9.61 5.49
CA ALA A 64 -8.80 -8.90 5.80
C ALA A 64 -8.56 -7.50 6.41
N GLN A 65 -7.51 -7.34 7.22
CA GLN A 65 -7.13 -6.05 7.80
C GLN A 65 -6.55 -5.11 6.73
N ILE A 66 -5.82 -5.66 5.76
CA ILE A 66 -5.31 -4.88 4.62
C ILE A 66 -6.47 -4.33 3.80
N TYR A 67 -7.45 -5.18 3.45
CA TYR A 67 -8.65 -4.73 2.74
C TYR A 67 -9.40 -3.66 3.53
N GLU A 68 -9.62 -3.87 4.84
CA GLU A 68 -10.27 -2.87 5.71
C GLU A 68 -9.50 -1.54 5.70
N ALA A 69 -8.17 -1.57 5.84
CA ALA A 69 -7.33 -0.38 5.90
C ALA A 69 -7.35 0.46 4.60
N ILE A 70 -7.65 -0.19 3.47
CA ILE A 70 -7.70 0.42 2.13
C ILE A 70 -9.10 0.94 1.82
N GLU A 71 -10.13 0.13 2.07
CA GLU A 71 -11.53 0.51 1.79
C GLU A 71 -12.07 1.52 2.81
N TYR A 72 -11.66 1.40 4.06
CA TYR A 72 -12.12 2.22 5.18
C TYR A 72 -10.96 2.74 6.03
N PRO A 73 -10.08 3.58 5.46
CA PRO A 73 -8.96 4.13 6.20
C PRO A 73 -9.47 4.95 7.39
N LYS A 74 -9.09 4.55 8.61
CA LYS A 74 -9.42 5.28 9.84
C LYS A 74 -8.70 6.64 9.82
N GLU A 75 -9.43 7.70 10.16
CA GLU A 75 -8.93 9.10 10.26
C GLU A 75 -8.03 9.31 11.48
#